data_AF-A0A8S2ADY5-F1
#
_entry.id   AF-A0A8S2ADY5-F1
#
_cell.length_a   1.000
_cell.length_b   1.000
_cell.length_c   1.000
_cell.angle_alpha   90.00
_cell.angle_beta   90.00
_cell.angle_gamma   90.00
#
_symmetry.space_group_name_H-M   'P 1'
#
loop_
_entity.id
_entity.type
_entity.pdbx_description
1 polymer ?
#
loop_
_entity_poly.entity_id
_entity_poly.type
_entity_poly.pdbx_seq_one_letter_code
_entity_poly.pdbx_strand_id
1 'polypeptide(L)'
;MIMKVSMAMCKQPLPPSPALDFPPARFGPNMLTLNPYGPKDKVVVIMGATGTGKSRLSVDIATRFRAEIINSDKIQVHQGLDIVTNKITSEESCGVPHHLLGVLPPEADLTAPNYCHMANLSIESILNRGKLPIIVGGSNSYVEALVDDEDNKFRSRYDCCFLWVDVALPVLHGFVSERVDKMVENGMVEEVRDFFDFSDSDYSRGIKKAIGVPEFDRFFRNEQFLNVKDREELLIKVVEDIKRNTFELACRQREKIERLRKVKKWSIQRVDATPVFTKRRSKTDADVAWERLVAGPSTDTVSRFLLDIASRRPFLEASTAVAAAMERELSRCLVA
;
A
#
# COMPACT_ATOMS: atom_id res chain seq x y z
N MET A 1 -28.22 32.08 -39.38
CA MET A 1 -26.97 32.83 -39.20
C MET A 1 -26.15 32.09 -38.16
N ILE A 2 -25.19 31.29 -38.63
CA ILE A 2 -24.42 30.32 -37.83
C ILE A 2 -23.19 31.05 -37.29
N MET A 3 -23.09 31.23 -35.97
CA MET A 3 -21.87 31.70 -35.32
C MET A 3 -21.05 30.49 -34.88
N LYS A 4 -19.97 30.21 -35.63
CA LYS A 4 -18.86 29.35 -35.23
C LYS A 4 -18.04 30.10 -34.19
N VAL A 5 -18.03 29.62 -32.95
CA VAL A 5 -17.01 30.02 -31.96
C VAL A 5 -15.93 28.94 -31.97
N SER A 6 -14.80 29.30 -32.56
CA SER A 6 -13.56 28.53 -32.53
C SER A 6 -12.85 28.82 -31.21
N MET A 7 -12.76 27.85 -30.31
CA MET A 7 -11.85 27.90 -29.17
C MET A 7 -10.70 26.93 -29.42
N ALA A 8 -9.53 27.52 -29.68
CA ALA A 8 -8.27 26.82 -29.81
C ALA A 8 -7.94 26.10 -28.49
N MET A 9 -7.77 24.77 -28.57
CA MET A 9 -7.28 23.98 -27.45
C MET A 9 -5.80 24.28 -27.22
N CYS A 10 -5.51 25.01 -26.16
CA CYS A 10 -4.16 25.14 -25.63
C CYS A 10 -3.80 23.81 -24.95
N LYS A 11 -3.11 22.92 -25.66
CA LYS A 11 -2.53 21.69 -25.10
C LYS A 11 -1.45 22.09 -24.10
N GLN A 12 -1.76 22.13 -22.81
CA GLN A 12 -0.73 22.12 -21.78
C GLN A 12 -0.16 20.69 -21.68
N PRO A 13 1.17 20.52 -21.71
CA PRO A 13 1.77 19.21 -21.48
C PRO A 13 1.55 18.79 -20.02
N LEU A 14 1.20 17.52 -19.84
CA LEU A 14 1.21 16.84 -18.54
C LEU A 14 2.58 17.03 -17.85
N PRO A 15 2.62 17.23 -16.52
CA PRO A 15 3.89 17.23 -15.81
C PRO A 15 4.57 15.86 -16.00
N PRO A 16 5.90 15.82 -16.22
CA PRO A 16 6.61 14.56 -16.36
C PRO A 16 6.45 13.76 -15.06
N SER A 17 6.15 12.47 -15.20
CA SER A 17 6.29 11.49 -14.13
C SER A 17 7.69 11.66 -13.51
N PRO A 18 7.86 11.60 -12.18
CA PRO A 18 9.19 11.70 -11.59
C PRO A 18 10.02 10.54 -12.13
N ALA A 19 10.94 10.87 -13.03
CA ALA A 19 11.99 9.97 -13.46
C ALA A 19 12.73 9.50 -12.20
N LEU A 20 13.06 8.21 -12.17
CA LEU A 20 13.94 7.63 -11.16
C LEU A 20 15.34 8.23 -11.35
N ASP A 21 15.54 9.45 -10.88
CA ASP A 21 16.87 10.05 -10.77
C ASP A 21 17.53 9.46 -9.52
N PHE A 22 18.31 8.40 -9.76
CA PHE A 22 19.25 7.90 -8.78
C PHE A 22 20.40 8.91 -8.66
N PRO A 23 20.57 9.60 -7.51
CA PRO A 23 21.81 10.32 -7.29
C PRO A 23 22.98 9.32 -7.32
N PRO A 24 24.16 9.71 -7.84
CA PRO A 24 25.32 8.83 -7.84
C PRO A 24 25.58 8.37 -6.41
N ALA A 25 25.65 7.05 -6.25
CA ALA A 25 25.90 6.40 -4.98
C ALA A 25 27.07 7.09 -4.27
N ARG A 26 26.80 7.67 -3.10
CA ARG A 26 27.87 7.94 -2.13
C ARG A 26 28.32 6.59 -1.60
N PHE A 27 29.22 5.95 -2.35
CA PHE A 27 30.06 4.86 -1.83
C PHE A 27 30.96 5.45 -0.76
N GLY A 28 30.44 5.58 0.46
CA GLY A 28 31.26 5.78 1.64
C GLY A 28 32.02 4.48 1.96
N PRO A 29 33.27 4.55 2.41
CA PRO A 29 34.07 3.38 2.72
C PRO A 29 33.62 2.82 4.07
N ASN A 30 32.50 2.10 4.12
CA ASN A 30 32.08 1.30 5.27
C ASN A 30 31.23 0.11 4.80
N MET A 31 31.68 -0.53 3.73
CA MET A 31 31.33 -1.92 3.45
C MET A 31 32.24 -2.76 4.35
N LEU A 32 31.70 -3.28 5.47
CA LEU A 32 32.28 -4.24 6.45
C LEU A 32 32.19 -3.85 7.94
N THR A 33 31.16 -3.14 8.39
CA THR A 33 30.75 -3.20 9.81
C THR A 33 29.24 -3.29 9.94
N LEU A 34 28.69 -4.51 9.81
CA LEU A 34 27.41 -4.83 10.45
C LEU A 34 27.64 -4.68 11.96
N ASN A 35 27.37 -3.50 12.51
CA ASN A 35 27.35 -3.32 13.96
C ASN A 35 26.01 -3.90 14.46
N PRO A 36 25.99 -5.05 15.15
CA PRO A 36 24.74 -5.66 15.61
C PRO A 36 24.09 -4.87 16.77
N TYR A 37 24.64 -3.70 17.12
CA TYR A 37 24.23 -2.84 18.23
C TYR A 37 23.83 -1.41 17.81
N GLY A 38 23.61 -1.14 16.52
CA GLY A 38 23.01 0.12 16.07
C GLY A 38 21.48 0.12 16.26
N PRO A 39 20.84 1.29 16.51
CA PRO A 39 19.38 1.37 16.50
C PRO A 39 18.85 1.02 15.11
N LYS A 40 17.85 0.12 15.07
CA LYS A 40 17.22 -0.31 13.82
C LYS A 40 16.31 0.76 13.25
N ASP A 41 16.25 0.81 11.93
CA ASP A 41 15.36 1.72 11.22
C ASP A 41 13.89 1.32 11.43
N LYS A 42 12.99 2.29 11.45
CA LYS A 42 11.59 2.07 11.80
C LYS A 42 10.74 1.91 10.53
N VAL A 43 9.92 0.85 10.49
CA VAL A 43 8.96 0.58 9.41
C VAL A 43 7.57 0.35 10.02
N VAL A 44 6.54 0.95 9.43
CA VAL A 44 5.14 0.66 9.81
C VAL A 44 4.52 -0.26 8.76
N VAL A 45 3.73 -1.22 9.20
CA VAL A 45 3.03 -2.16 8.31
C VAL A 45 1.54 -2.14 8.66
N ILE A 46 0.70 -1.80 7.69
CA ILE A 46 -0.77 -1.76 7.83
C ILE A 46 -1.38 -2.93 7.06
N MET A 47 -1.96 -3.84 7.82
CA MET A 47 -2.56 -5.10 7.37
C MET A 47 -4.07 -5.07 7.55
N GLY A 48 -4.77 -5.95 6.83
CA GLY A 48 -6.22 -6.07 6.89
C GLY A 48 -6.83 -6.64 5.62
N ALA A 49 -8.06 -7.14 5.72
CA ALA A 49 -8.80 -7.63 4.57
C ALA A 49 -9.15 -6.49 3.59
N THR A 50 -9.46 -6.82 2.34
CA THR A 50 -9.99 -5.84 1.37
C THR A 50 -11.25 -5.17 1.92
N GLY A 51 -11.40 -3.87 1.68
CA GLY A 51 -12.54 -3.08 2.18
C GLY A 51 -12.47 -2.64 3.65
N THR A 52 -11.44 -3.01 4.44
CA THR A 52 -11.37 -2.60 5.86
C THR A 52 -10.87 -1.17 6.10
N GLY A 53 -10.47 -0.43 5.06
CA GLY A 53 -10.02 0.96 5.17
C GLY A 53 -8.50 1.16 5.36
N LYS A 54 -7.68 0.17 4.99
CA LYS A 54 -6.20 0.25 5.08
C LYS A 54 -5.62 1.51 4.42
N SER A 55 -6.02 1.81 3.18
CA SER A 55 -5.49 2.94 2.42
C SER A 55 -5.86 4.29 3.06
N ARG A 56 -7.09 4.39 3.61
CA ARG A 56 -7.51 5.56 4.40
C ARG A 56 -6.61 5.74 5.62
N LEU A 57 -6.39 4.67 6.40
CA LEU A 57 -5.53 4.74 7.58
C LEU A 57 -4.09 5.10 7.24
N SER A 58 -3.55 4.58 6.13
CA SER A 58 -2.18 4.88 5.74
C SER A 58 -1.98 6.35 5.37
N VAL A 59 -2.96 6.96 4.69
CA VAL A 59 -2.92 8.40 4.38
C VAL A 59 -3.08 9.23 5.65
N ASP A 60 -3.99 8.85 6.56
CA ASP A 60 -4.17 9.53 7.85
C ASP A 60 -2.88 9.54 8.69
N ILE A 61 -2.12 8.42 8.68
CA ILE A 61 -0.83 8.33 9.36
C ILE A 61 0.24 9.11 8.57
N ALA A 62 0.31 8.96 7.25
CA ALA A 62 1.36 9.58 6.45
C ALA A 62 1.35 11.10 6.49
N THR A 63 0.15 11.69 6.54
CA THR A 63 -0.05 13.14 6.70
C THR A 63 0.41 13.66 8.06
N ARG A 64 0.39 12.83 9.12
CA ARG A 64 0.83 13.18 10.48
C ARG A 64 2.33 12.98 10.70
N PHE A 65 2.95 11.98 10.07
CA PHE A 65 4.34 11.57 10.33
C PHE A 65 5.33 11.84 9.19
N ARG A 66 4.98 12.65 8.18
CA ARG A 66 5.81 12.87 6.97
C ARG A 66 6.26 11.54 6.36
N ALA A 67 5.31 10.65 6.12
CA ALA A 67 5.56 9.30 5.67
C ALA A 67 5.35 9.15 4.15
N GLU A 68 5.83 8.05 3.59
CA GLU A 68 5.54 7.62 2.23
C GLU A 68 5.02 6.17 2.26
N ILE A 69 4.13 5.83 1.34
CA ILE A 69 3.40 4.55 1.34
C ILE A 69 4.03 3.61 0.33
N ILE A 70 4.22 2.35 0.71
CA ILE A 70 4.66 1.26 -0.16
C ILE A 70 3.51 0.28 -0.29
N ASN A 71 2.97 0.11 -1.50
CA ASN A 71 1.93 -0.87 -1.77
C ASN A 71 2.45 -2.30 -1.58
N SER A 72 1.64 -3.15 -0.96
CA SER A 72 1.86 -4.59 -0.81
C SER A 72 0.71 -5.42 -1.36
N ASP A 73 -0.22 -4.83 -2.11
CA ASP A 73 -1.22 -5.57 -2.88
C ASP A 73 -0.65 -5.99 -4.25
N LYS A 74 -0.55 -7.30 -4.47
CA LYS A 74 0.02 -7.91 -5.68
C LYS A 74 -0.72 -7.56 -6.96
N ILE A 75 -1.99 -7.17 -6.90
CA ILE A 75 -2.76 -6.79 -8.08
C ILE A 75 -2.54 -5.31 -8.39
N GLN A 76 -2.53 -4.45 -7.36
CA GLN A 76 -2.39 -3.00 -7.53
C GLN A 76 -1.00 -2.53 -7.99
N VAL A 77 -0.01 -3.43 -8.02
CA VAL A 77 1.32 -3.11 -8.58
C VAL A 77 1.29 -2.85 -10.08
N HIS A 78 0.25 -3.32 -10.79
CA HIS A 78 0.14 -3.25 -12.24
C HIS A 78 -0.58 -1.98 -12.69
N GLN A 79 -0.21 -1.47 -13.87
CA GLN A 79 -0.83 -0.34 -14.54
C GLN A 79 -2.23 -0.68 -15.06
N GLY A 80 -3.12 0.32 -15.07
CA GLY A 80 -4.49 0.18 -15.57
C GLY A 80 -5.41 -0.59 -14.63
N LEU A 81 -6.68 -0.75 -15.02
CA LEU A 81 -7.72 -1.42 -14.22
C LEU A 81 -7.87 -0.80 -12.81
N ASP A 82 -7.82 0.52 -12.71
CA ASP A 82 -7.79 1.24 -11.43
C ASP A 82 -9.07 1.06 -10.62
N ILE A 83 -10.24 1.01 -11.27
CA ILE A 83 -11.53 0.77 -10.64
C ILE A 83 -11.60 -0.66 -10.12
N VAL A 84 -11.44 -1.68 -10.99
CA VAL A 84 -11.58 -3.09 -10.60
C VAL A 84 -10.51 -3.53 -9.59
N THR A 85 -9.30 -2.97 -9.66
CA THR A 85 -8.24 -3.23 -8.67
C THR A 85 -8.34 -2.36 -7.43
N ASN A 86 -9.31 -1.44 -7.37
CA ASN A 86 -9.60 -0.55 -6.25
C ASN A 86 -8.34 0.24 -5.82
N LYS A 87 -7.61 0.82 -6.78
CA LYS A 87 -6.48 1.71 -6.47
C LYS A 87 -7.00 2.98 -5.81
N ILE A 88 -6.21 3.51 -4.88
CA ILE A 88 -6.51 4.80 -4.26
C ILE A 88 -6.43 5.91 -5.32
N THR A 89 -7.40 6.82 -5.33
CA THR A 89 -7.38 7.92 -6.29
C THR A 89 -6.38 9.01 -5.88
N SER A 90 -6.05 9.92 -6.80
CA SER A 90 -5.18 11.06 -6.47
C SER A 90 -5.78 11.95 -5.38
N GLU A 91 -7.11 12.14 -5.39
CA GLU A 91 -7.84 12.91 -4.38
C GLU A 91 -7.76 12.24 -3.00
N GLU A 92 -7.99 10.92 -2.95
CA GLU A 92 -7.93 10.14 -1.71
C GLU A 92 -6.51 10.04 -1.16
N SER A 93 -5.49 10.09 -2.03
CA SER A 93 -4.09 10.03 -1.63
C SER A 93 -3.61 11.27 -0.88
N CYS A 94 -4.32 12.39 -0.97
CA CYS A 94 -3.96 13.68 -0.37
C CYS A 94 -2.52 14.13 -0.67
N GLY A 95 -1.99 13.77 -1.84
CA GLY A 95 -0.61 14.08 -2.26
C GLY A 95 0.49 13.26 -1.55
N VAL A 96 0.12 12.24 -0.78
CA VAL A 96 1.09 11.33 -0.15
C VAL A 96 1.75 10.47 -1.23
N PRO A 97 3.10 10.42 -1.32
CA PRO A 97 3.79 9.57 -2.29
C PRO A 97 3.50 8.09 -2.07
N HIS A 98 3.15 7.39 -3.15
CA HIS A 98 2.93 5.95 -3.18
C HIS A 98 3.98 5.26 -4.06
N HIS A 99 4.58 4.20 -3.53
CA HIS A 99 5.55 3.33 -4.21
C HIS A 99 4.89 1.99 -4.52
N LEU A 100 5.36 1.33 -5.58
CA LEU A 100 4.87 0.01 -6.03
C LEU A 100 3.37 -0.04 -6.33
N LEU A 101 2.77 1.08 -6.71
CA LEU A 101 1.38 1.21 -7.12
C LEU A 101 1.35 1.58 -8.61
N GLY A 102 0.81 0.71 -9.46
CA GLY A 102 0.74 0.97 -10.90
C GLY A 102 2.11 1.09 -11.60
N VAL A 103 3.13 0.37 -11.13
CA VAL A 103 4.51 0.47 -11.65
C VAL A 103 4.86 -0.61 -12.69
N LEU A 104 4.14 -1.73 -12.71
CA LEU A 104 4.41 -2.86 -13.61
C LEU A 104 3.44 -2.87 -14.81
N PRO A 105 3.89 -3.35 -15.99
CA PRO A 105 2.99 -3.63 -17.10
C PRO A 105 1.91 -4.66 -16.73
N PRO A 106 0.71 -4.63 -17.34
CA PRO A 106 -0.41 -5.55 -17.05
C PRO A 106 -0.05 -7.04 -17.05
N GLU A 107 0.80 -7.48 -17.98
CA GLU A 107 1.15 -8.90 -18.18
C GLU A 107 2.34 -9.38 -17.33
N ALA A 108 2.98 -8.47 -16.60
CA ALA A 108 4.16 -8.81 -15.82
C ALA A 108 3.78 -9.62 -14.59
N ASP A 109 4.47 -10.73 -14.32
CA ASP A 109 4.28 -11.48 -13.08
C ASP A 109 5.21 -10.93 -11.98
N LEU A 110 4.64 -10.66 -10.82
CA LEU A 110 5.41 -10.28 -9.64
C LEU A 110 5.60 -11.48 -8.71
N THR A 111 6.85 -11.93 -8.58
CA THR A 111 7.22 -12.98 -7.63
C THR A 111 7.47 -12.37 -6.24
N ALA A 112 7.37 -13.19 -5.18
CA ALA A 112 7.68 -12.72 -3.82
C ALA A 112 9.12 -12.21 -3.67
N PRO A 113 10.17 -12.86 -4.23
CA PRO A 113 11.52 -12.31 -4.20
C PRO A 113 11.65 -10.95 -4.89
N ASN A 114 11.02 -10.79 -6.07
CA ASN A 114 11.04 -9.52 -6.79
C ASN A 114 10.34 -8.42 -5.98
N TYR A 115 9.19 -8.72 -5.38
CA TYR A 115 8.53 -7.80 -4.46
C TYR A 115 9.44 -7.40 -3.29
N CYS A 116 10.09 -8.36 -2.65
CA CYS A 116 10.97 -8.10 -1.50
C CYS A 116 12.14 -7.20 -1.90
N HIS A 117 12.73 -7.41 -3.07
CA HIS A 117 13.79 -6.56 -3.60
C HIS A 117 13.30 -5.12 -3.82
N MET A 118 12.19 -4.95 -4.55
CA MET A 118 11.60 -3.63 -4.82
C MET A 118 11.18 -2.90 -3.55
N ALA A 119 10.54 -3.62 -2.61
CA ALA A 119 10.11 -3.05 -1.34
C ALA A 119 11.30 -2.58 -0.49
N ASN A 120 12.40 -3.35 -0.43
CA ASN A 120 13.60 -2.92 0.28
C ASN A 120 14.21 -1.65 -0.34
N LEU A 121 14.30 -1.57 -1.68
CA LEU A 121 14.77 -0.36 -2.35
C LEU A 121 13.89 0.86 -2.04
N SER A 122 12.56 0.70 -2.03
CA SER A 122 11.64 1.76 -1.63
C SER A 122 11.83 2.17 -0.18
N ILE A 123 11.96 1.21 0.75
CA ILE A 123 12.22 1.48 2.17
C ILE A 123 13.50 2.30 2.35
N GLU A 124 14.61 1.85 1.76
CA GLU A 124 15.89 2.55 1.85
C GLU A 124 15.82 3.96 1.25
N SER A 125 15.17 4.10 0.10
CA SER A 125 14.96 5.38 -0.56
C SER A 125 14.18 6.37 0.32
N ILE A 126 13.12 5.91 0.97
CA ILE A 126 12.28 6.73 1.88
C ILE A 126 13.07 7.12 3.14
N LEU A 127 13.78 6.17 3.74
CA LEU A 127 14.60 6.41 4.94
C LEU A 127 15.74 7.38 4.66
N ASN A 128 16.39 7.29 3.50
CA ASN A 128 17.44 8.22 3.07
C ASN A 128 16.93 9.66 2.90
N ARG A 129 15.62 9.85 2.65
CA ARG A 129 14.96 11.17 2.67
C ARG A 129 14.52 11.62 4.07
N GLY A 130 14.82 10.84 5.11
CA GLY A 130 14.43 11.12 6.50
C GLY A 130 12.93 10.96 6.75
N LYS A 131 12.24 10.14 5.96
CA LYS A 131 10.79 9.91 6.05
C LYS A 131 10.48 8.50 6.55
N LEU A 132 9.25 8.32 7.04
CA LEU A 132 8.77 7.02 7.53
C LEU A 132 8.23 6.16 6.38
N PRO A 133 8.76 4.95 6.14
CA PRO A 133 8.13 3.99 5.23
C PRO A 133 6.92 3.31 5.88
N ILE A 134 5.77 3.32 5.18
CA ILE A 134 4.55 2.62 5.58
C ILE A 134 4.19 1.58 4.50
N ILE A 135 4.27 0.30 4.83
CA ILE A 135 3.87 -0.80 3.93
C ILE A 135 2.38 -1.07 4.10
N VAL A 136 1.60 -1.09 3.02
CA VAL A 136 0.13 -1.15 3.05
C VAL A 136 -0.39 -2.07 1.97
N GLY A 137 -1.24 -3.05 2.32
CA GLY A 137 -1.87 -3.89 1.31
C GLY A 137 -2.49 -5.17 1.85
N GLY A 138 -3.14 -5.92 0.95
CA GLY A 138 -3.88 -7.14 1.27
C GLY A 138 -3.12 -8.44 1.00
N SER A 139 -1.96 -8.40 0.32
CA SER A 139 -1.19 -9.61 0.00
C SER A 139 -0.21 -9.96 1.11
N ASN A 140 -0.75 -10.46 2.22
CA ASN A 140 0.04 -10.81 3.42
C ASN A 140 1.16 -11.84 3.16
N SER A 141 1.11 -12.59 2.06
CA SER A 141 2.23 -13.46 1.64
C SER A 141 3.49 -12.69 1.27
N TYR A 142 3.35 -11.50 0.67
CA TYR A 142 4.49 -10.65 0.35
C TYR A 142 5.08 -9.99 1.59
N VAL A 143 4.22 -9.53 2.50
CA VAL A 143 4.66 -9.01 3.80
C VAL A 143 5.35 -10.12 4.61
N GLU A 144 4.81 -11.34 4.63
CA GLU A 144 5.44 -12.51 5.27
C GLU A 144 6.80 -12.81 4.65
N ALA A 145 6.90 -12.87 3.31
CA ALA A 145 8.16 -13.13 2.62
C ALA A 145 9.22 -12.03 2.85
N LEU A 146 8.80 -10.78 2.98
CA LEU A 146 9.69 -9.65 3.24
C LEU A 146 10.21 -9.66 4.68
N VAL A 147 9.32 -9.91 5.65
CA VAL A 147 9.63 -9.79 7.09
C VAL A 147 10.29 -11.04 7.65
N ASP A 148 9.85 -12.23 7.23
CA ASP A 148 10.39 -13.52 7.65
C ASP A 148 11.27 -14.10 6.52
N ASP A 149 12.21 -13.30 6.02
CA ASP A 149 13.18 -13.75 5.01
C ASP A 149 14.13 -14.83 5.57
N GLU A 150 14.64 -15.72 4.71
CA GLU A 150 15.42 -16.91 5.12
C GLU A 150 16.66 -16.57 5.95
N ASP A 151 17.29 -15.42 5.66
CA ASP A 151 18.52 -14.97 6.32
C ASP A 151 18.24 -13.98 7.47
N ASN A 152 16.97 -13.73 7.80
CA ASN A 152 16.54 -12.76 8.81
C ASN A 152 17.12 -11.34 8.59
N LYS A 153 17.48 -11.02 7.34
CA LYS A 153 18.09 -9.74 6.95
C LYS A 153 17.17 -8.58 7.26
N PHE A 154 15.88 -8.72 6.99
CA PHE A 154 14.92 -7.65 7.18
C PHE A 154 14.78 -7.26 8.65
N ARG A 155 14.51 -8.23 9.53
CA ARG A 155 14.40 -7.99 10.99
C ARG A 155 15.73 -7.61 11.65
N SER A 156 16.87 -7.91 11.02
CA SER A 156 18.17 -7.44 11.50
C SER A 156 18.35 -5.93 11.31
N ARG A 157 17.75 -5.36 10.25
CA ARG A 157 17.87 -3.94 9.88
C ARG A 157 16.71 -3.07 10.36
N TYR A 158 15.50 -3.63 10.37
CA TYR A 158 14.28 -2.88 10.62
C TYR A 158 13.55 -3.37 11.87
N ASP A 159 13.05 -2.42 12.66
CA ASP A 159 11.98 -2.65 13.62
C ASP A 159 10.64 -2.37 12.94
N CYS A 160 9.65 -3.21 13.22
CA CYS A 160 8.34 -3.11 12.59
C CYS A 160 7.23 -2.85 13.61
N CYS A 161 6.36 -1.89 13.30
CA CYS A 161 5.07 -1.72 13.95
C CYS A 161 3.97 -2.27 13.05
N PHE A 162 3.33 -3.37 13.47
CA PHE A 162 2.24 -3.98 12.72
C PHE A 162 0.89 -3.51 13.25
N LEU A 163 0.14 -2.84 12.38
CA LEU A 163 -1.26 -2.45 12.61
C LEU A 163 -2.16 -3.34 11.78
N TRP A 164 -3.21 -3.90 12.38
CA TRP A 164 -4.21 -4.68 11.68
C TRP A 164 -5.58 -4.04 11.82
N VAL A 165 -6.10 -3.49 10.72
CA VAL A 165 -7.46 -2.97 10.65
C VAL A 165 -8.42 -4.14 10.41
N ASP A 166 -9.17 -4.50 11.46
CA ASP A 166 -10.11 -5.62 11.46
C ASP A 166 -11.56 -5.10 11.42
N VAL A 167 -12.42 -5.85 10.75
CA VAL A 167 -13.87 -5.63 10.70
C VAL A 167 -14.55 -6.99 10.84
N ALA A 168 -15.61 -7.06 11.64
CA ALA A 168 -16.41 -8.27 11.76
C ALA A 168 -16.94 -8.73 10.39
N LEU A 169 -16.72 -10.01 10.04
CA LEU A 169 -17.06 -10.55 8.71
C LEU A 169 -18.52 -10.28 8.27
N PRO A 170 -19.55 -10.41 9.13
CA PRO A 170 -20.93 -10.10 8.72
C PRO A 170 -21.13 -8.64 8.30
N VAL A 171 -20.44 -7.71 8.96
CA VAL A 171 -20.49 -6.27 8.64
C VAL A 171 -19.68 -5.98 7.39
N LEU A 172 -18.51 -6.61 7.25
CA LEU A 172 -17.65 -6.45 6.09
C LEU A 172 -18.30 -6.99 4.81
N HIS A 173 -19.07 -8.08 4.89
CA HIS A 173 -19.79 -8.65 3.75
C HIS A 173 -20.70 -7.63 3.06
N GLY A 174 -21.56 -6.96 3.83
CA GLY A 174 -22.45 -5.93 3.29
C GLY A 174 -21.69 -4.75 2.68
N PHE A 175 -20.63 -4.30 3.34
CA PHE A 175 -19.81 -3.20 2.83
C PHE A 175 -19.06 -3.55 1.53
N VAL A 176 -18.46 -4.75 1.46
CA VAL A 176 -17.76 -5.22 0.26
C VAL A 176 -18.73 -5.37 -0.90
N SER A 177 -19.94 -5.88 -0.63
CA SER A 177 -21.00 -6.00 -1.64
C SER A 177 -21.39 -4.63 -2.23
N GLU A 178 -21.74 -3.67 -1.37
CA GLU A 178 -22.08 -2.30 -1.78
C GLU A 178 -20.92 -1.59 -2.50
N ARG A 179 -19.67 -1.91 -2.13
CA ARG A 179 -18.51 -1.37 -2.82
C ARG A 179 -18.43 -1.87 -4.25
N VAL A 180 -18.70 -3.16 -4.50
CA VAL A 180 -18.74 -3.70 -5.86
C VAL A 180 -19.85 -3.03 -6.67
N ASP A 181 -21.01 -2.80 -6.07
CA ASP A 181 -22.10 -2.05 -6.74
C ASP A 181 -21.62 -0.66 -7.17
N LYS A 182 -20.95 0.08 -6.27
CA LYS A 182 -20.34 1.38 -6.61
C LYS A 182 -19.24 1.30 -7.65
N MET A 183 -18.45 0.23 -7.68
CA MET A 183 -17.43 0.04 -8.71
C MET A 183 -18.09 -0.10 -10.09
N VAL A 184 -19.18 -0.85 -10.19
CA VAL A 184 -19.98 -0.96 -11.41
C VAL A 184 -20.57 0.39 -11.80
N GLU A 185 -21.17 1.13 -10.86
CA GLU A 185 -21.68 2.49 -11.10
C GLU A 185 -20.59 3.46 -11.60
N ASN A 186 -19.35 3.26 -11.16
CA ASN A 186 -18.20 4.08 -11.54
C ASN A 186 -17.53 3.63 -12.86
N GLY A 187 -18.09 2.66 -13.58
CA GLY A 187 -17.58 2.24 -14.90
C GLY A 187 -16.64 1.03 -14.87
N MET A 188 -16.73 0.17 -13.86
CA MET A 188 -15.95 -1.08 -13.81
C MET A 188 -16.19 -1.98 -15.04
N VAL A 189 -17.40 -2.02 -15.58
CA VAL A 189 -17.72 -2.90 -16.72
C VAL A 189 -16.98 -2.44 -17.98
N GLU A 190 -16.97 -1.14 -18.21
CA GLU A 190 -16.33 -0.47 -19.33
C GLU A 190 -14.81 -0.57 -19.20
N GLU A 191 -14.28 -0.36 -18.00
CA GLU A 191 -12.85 -0.51 -17.73
C GLU A 191 -12.34 -1.93 -18.06
N VAL A 192 -13.08 -2.96 -17.63
CA VAL A 192 -12.69 -4.35 -17.94
C VAL A 192 -12.95 -4.68 -19.41
N ARG A 193 -13.99 -4.11 -20.03
CA ARG A 193 -14.28 -4.29 -21.46
C ARG A 193 -13.16 -3.74 -22.33
N ASP A 194 -12.64 -2.55 -22.01
CA ASP A 194 -11.54 -1.92 -22.75
C ASP A 194 -10.23 -2.72 -22.62
N PHE A 195 -10.09 -3.47 -21.53
CA PHE A 195 -8.97 -4.38 -21.30
C PHE A 195 -9.18 -5.79 -21.89
N PHE A 196 -10.41 -6.16 -22.24
CA PHE A 196 -10.75 -7.52 -22.64
C PHE A 196 -10.20 -7.89 -24.02
N ASP A 197 -9.52 -9.04 -24.10
CA ASP A 197 -9.01 -9.62 -25.34
C ASP A 197 -9.79 -10.91 -25.67
N PHE A 198 -10.48 -10.93 -26.80
CA PHE A 198 -11.25 -12.10 -27.25
C PHE A 198 -10.37 -13.31 -27.58
N SER A 199 -9.10 -13.08 -27.93
CA SER A 199 -8.15 -14.11 -28.33
C SER A 199 -7.43 -14.77 -27.15
N ASP A 200 -7.48 -14.14 -25.98
CA ASP A 200 -6.85 -14.63 -24.76
C ASP A 200 -7.92 -15.09 -23.75
N SER A 201 -7.61 -16.16 -23.04
CA SER A 201 -8.44 -16.70 -21.95
C SER A 201 -7.58 -17.11 -20.75
N ASP A 202 -6.30 -16.74 -20.71
CA ASP A 202 -5.42 -17.00 -19.58
C ASP A 202 -5.51 -15.88 -18.54
N TYR A 203 -6.25 -16.16 -17.47
CA TYR A 203 -6.38 -15.28 -16.32
C TYR A 203 -5.43 -15.62 -15.16
N SER A 204 -4.40 -16.44 -15.39
CA SER A 204 -3.50 -16.93 -14.33
C SER A 204 -2.33 -16.00 -14.01
N ARG A 205 -2.13 -14.97 -14.85
CA ARG A 205 -0.93 -14.11 -14.89
C ARG A 205 -1.22 -12.63 -14.69
N GLY A 206 -0.24 -11.91 -14.15
CA GLY A 206 -0.27 -10.45 -14.02
C GLY A 206 -1.55 -9.88 -13.40
N ILE A 207 -2.04 -8.80 -14.00
CA ILE A 207 -3.25 -8.09 -13.57
C ILE A 207 -4.54 -8.85 -13.90
N LYS A 208 -4.52 -9.77 -14.87
CA LYS A 208 -5.69 -10.57 -15.31
C LYS A 208 -6.29 -11.42 -14.20
N LYS A 209 -5.53 -11.67 -13.14
CA LYS A 209 -5.95 -12.36 -11.92
C LYS A 209 -6.89 -11.54 -11.02
N ALA A 210 -7.08 -10.26 -11.33
CA ALA A 210 -7.93 -9.37 -10.53
C ALA A 210 -9.37 -9.88 -10.51
N ILE A 211 -9.95 -9.96 -9.32
CA ILE A 211 -11.39 -10.28 -9.15
C ILE A 211 -12.20 -9.22 -9.90
N GLY A 212 -13.06 -9.65 -10.80
CA GLY A 212 -13.74 -8.84 -11.79
C GLY A 212 -13.38 -9.28 -13.20
N VAL A 213 -12.09 -9.45 -13.50
CA VAL A 213 -11.63 -9.71 -14.87
C VAL A 213 -12.06 -11.11 -15.36
N PRO A 214 -11.76 -12.22 -14.66
CA PRO A 214 -12.23 -13.54 -15.07
C PRO A 214 -13.76 -13.67 -15.06
N GLU A 215 -14.43 -13.00 -14.12
CA GLU A 215 -15.88 -13.08 -13.96
C GLU A 215 -16.63 -12.45 -15.14
N PHE A 216 -16.10 -11.38 -15.72
CA PHE A 216 -16.68 -10.74 -16.90
C PHE A 216 -16.41 -11.48 -18.21
N ASP A 217 -15.47 -12.43 -18.27
CA ASP A 217 -15.16 -13.18 -19.51
C ASP A 217 -16.42 -13.77 -20.15
N ARG A 218 -17.22 -14.49 -19.34
CA ARG A 218 -18.47 -15.10 -19.82
C ARG A 218 -19.48 -14.08 -20.31
N PHE A 219 -19.48 -12.86 -19.75
CA PHE A 219 -20.39 -11.81 -20.16
C PHE A 219 -19.99 -11.27 -21.53
N PHE A 220 -18.74 -10.84 -21.70
CA PHE A 220 -18.28 -10.25 -22.97
C PHE A 220 -18.31 -11.22 -24.14
N ARG A 221 -18.02 -12.51 -23.93
CA ARG A 221 -18.11 -13.52 -25.00
C ARG A 221 -19.53 -13.79 -25.47
N ASN A 222 -20.52 -13.66 -24.59
CA ASN A 222 -21.92 -14.00 -24.89
C ASN A 222 -22.78 -12.79 -25.23
N GLU A 223 -22.36 -11.57 -24.86
CA GLU A 223 -23.17 -10.35 -24.94
C GLU A 223 -23.83 -10.16 -26.31
N GLN A 224 -23.10 -10.32 -27.41
CA GLN A 224 -23.62 -10.13 -28.77
C GLN A 224 -24.75 -11.10 -29.15
N PHE A 225 -24.84 -12.26 -28.51
CA PHE A 225 -25.83 -13.30 -28.80
C PHE A 225 -27.08 -13.21 -27.92
N LEU A 226 -27.05 -12.37 -26.89
CA LEU A 226 -28.14 -12.24 -25.92
C LEU A 226 -29.06 -11.07 -26.26
N ASN A 227 -30.35 -11.20 -25.94
CA ASN A 227 -31.29 -10.07 -25.96
C ASN A 227 -31.06 -9.17 -24.73
N VAL A 228 -31.70 -7.99 -24.69
CA VAL A 228 -31.51 -7.00 -23.63
C VAL A 228 -31.75 -7.57 -22.23
N LYS A 229 -32.84 -8.33 -22.07
CA LYS A 229 -33.22 -8.93 -20.79
C LYS A 229 -32.20 -9.97 -20.33
N ASP A 230 -31.77 -10.86 -21.22
CA ASP A 230 -30.81 -11.91 -20.89
C ASP A 230 -29.41 -11.34 -20.60
N ARG A 231 -29.04 -10.21 -21.24
CA ARG A 231 -27.81 -9.46 -20.92
C ARG A 231 -27.85 -8.91 -19.50
N GLU A 232 -28.94 -8.25 -19.13
CA GLU A 232 -29.13 -7.73 -17.77
C GLU A 232 -29.06 -8.83 -16.73
N GLU A 233 -29.76 -9.95 -16.96
CA GLU A 233 -29.73 -11.10 -16.04
C GLU A 233 -28.33 -11.72 -15.92
N LEU A 234 -27.57 -11.82 -17.02
CA LEU A 234 -26.21 -12.33 -16.99
C LEU A 234 -25.26 -11.37 -16.26
N LEU A 235 -25.39 -10.06 -16.50
CA LEU A 235 -24.59 -9.04 -15.84
C LEU A 235 -24.81 -9.08 -14.31
N ILE A 236 -26.06 -9.18 -13.86
CA ILE A 236 -26.39 -9.34 -12.44
C ILE A 236 -25.67 -10.56 -11.84
N LYS A 237 -25.72 -11.72 -12.52
CA LYS A 237 -25.04 -12.94 -12.05
C LYS A 237 -23.52 -12.75 -11.95
N VAL A 238 -22.91 -12.03 -12.89
CA VAL A 238 -21.47 -11.74 -12.88
C VAL A 238 -21.10 -10.83 -11.71
N VAL A 239 -21.88 -9.78 -11.47
CA VAL A 239 -21.67 -8.89 -10.33
C VAL A 239 -21.82 -9.64 -9.00
N GLU A 240 -22.79 -10.55 -8.87
CA GLU A 240 -22.94 -11.40 -7.68
C GLU A 240 -21.75 -12.37 -7.48
N ASP A 241 -21.18 -12.90 -8.56
CA ASP A 241 -19.98 -13.72 -8.48
C ASP A 241 -18.76 -12.91 -8.01
N ILE A 242 -18.60 -11.68 -8.50
CA ILE A 242 -17.55 -10.74 -8.06
C ILE A 242 -17.70 -10.42 -6.58
N LYS A 243 -18.91 -10.14 -6.11
CA LYS A 243 -19.21 -9.90 -4.68
C LYS A 243 -18.81 -11.10 -3.82
N ARG A 244 -19.21 -12.31 -4.24
CA ARG A 244 -18.87 -13.56 -3.54
C ARG A 244 -17.36 -13.78 -3.47
N ASN A 245 -16.67 -13.70 -4.61
CA ASN A 245 -15.23 -13.91 -4.69
C ASN A 245 -14.44 -12.86 -3.88
N THR A 246 -14.89 -11.61 -3.89
CA THR A 246 -14.28 -10.53 -3.09
C THR A 246 -14.45 -10.80 -1.59
N PHE A 247 -15.60 -11.30 -1.16
CA PHE A 247 -15.81 -11.66 0.24
C PHE A 247 -15.00 -12.90 0.66
N GLU A 248 -14.91 -13.93 -0.19
CA GLU A 248 -14.02 -15.07 0.06
C GLU A 248 -12.56 -14.65 0.20
N LEU A 249 -12.10 -13.71 -0.63
CA LEU A 249 -10.77 -13.12 -0.50
C LEU A 249 -10.59 -12.43 0.85
N ALA A 250 -11.58 -11.64 1.29
CA ALA A 250 -11.55 -10.97 2.59
C ALA A 250 -11.43 -11.98 3.76
N CYS A 251 -12.19 -13.07 3.71
CA CYS A 251 -12.11 -14.17 4.68
C CYS A 251 -10.70 -14.78 4.72
N ARG A 252 -10.17 -15.19 3.55
CA ARG A 252 -8.82 -15.78 3.44
C ARG A 252 -7.73 -14.84 3.93
N GLN A 253 -7.84 -13.54 3.64
CA GLN A 253 -6.89 -12.53 4.11
C GLN A 253 -6.91 -12.40 5.63
N ARG A 254 -8.10 -12.37 6.24
CA ARG A 254 -8.25 -12.31 7.70
C ARG A 254 -7.70 -13.57 8.38
N GLU A 255 -8.00 -14.76 7.86
CA GLU A 255 -7.43 -16.02 8.34
C GLU A 255 -5.90 -16.03 8.28
N LYS A 256 -5.34 -15.51 7.18
CA LYS A 256 -3.88 -15.40 7.02
C LYS A 256 -3.26 -14.48 8.07
N ILE A 257 -3.84 -13.32 8.34
CA ILE A 257 -3.37 -12.40 9.40
C ILE A 257 -3.46 -13.07 10.77
N GLU A 258 -4.55 -13.77 11.04
CA GLU A 258 -4.75 -14.49 12.29
C GLU A 258 -3.70 -15.59 12.48
N ARG A 259 -3.33 -16.30 11.40
CA ARG A 259 -2.20 -17.25 11.39
C ARG A 259 -0.87 -16.55 11.70
N LEU A 260 -0.58 -15.40 11.09
CA LEU A 260 0.65 -14.64 11.38
C LEU A 260 0.71 -14.23 12.86
N ARG A 261 -0.42 -13.80 13.43
CA ARG A 261 -0.51 -13.45 14.85
C ARG A 261 -0.34 -14.66 15.77
N LYS A 262 -1.08 -15.74 15.54
CA LYS A 262 -1.15 -16.89 16.46
C LYS A 262 0.01 -17.88 16.29
N VAL A 263 0.36 -18.21 15.06
CA VAL A 263 1.34 -19.26 14.75
C VAL A 263 2.74 -18.68 14.68
N LYS A 264 2.92 -17.59 13.92
CA LYS A 264 4.23 -16.91 13.79
C LYS A 264 4.52 -15.97 14.95
N LYS A 265 3.57 -15.76 15.87
CA LYS A 265 3.69 -14.90 17.06
C LYS A 265 4.11 -13.46 16.73
N TRP A 266 3.69 -12.95 15.57
CA TRP A 266 3.93 -11.55 15.23
C TRP A 266 3.18 -10.64 16.21
N SER A 267 3.85 -9.60 16.71
CA SER A 267 3.24 -8.58 17.56
C SER A 267 2.40 -7.63 16.69
N ILE A 268 1.16 -8.04 16.43
CA ILE A 268 0.22 -7.32 15.58
C ILE A 268 -0.81 -6.62 16.45
N GLN A 269 -0.83 -5.28 16.41
CA GLN A 269 -1.85 -4.50 17.10
C GLN A 269 -3.13 -4.47 16.27
N ARG A 270 -4.16 -5.15 16.78
CA ARG A 270 -5.48 -5.13 16.16
C ARG A 270 -6.23 -3.83 16.49
N VAL A 271 -6.80 -3.21 15.46
CA VAL A 271 -7.65 -2.03 15.52
C VAL A 271 -9.02 -2.43 14.96
N ASP A 272 -10.04 -2.45 15.83
CA ASP A 272 -11.39 -2.88 15.45
C ASP A 272 -12.16 -1.70 14.84
N ALA A 273 -12.31 -1.72 13.52
CA ALA A 273 -13.05 -0.72 12.77
C ALA A 273 -14.54 -1.04 12.67
N THR A 274 -15.03 -2.19 13.16
CA THR A 274 -16.44 -2.62 13.04
C THR A 274 -17.45 -1.54 13.43
N PRO A 275 -17.29 -0.81 14.56
CA PRO A 275 -18.26 0.23 14.95
C PRO A 275 -18.32 1.42 14.01
N VAL A 276 -17.30 1.64 13.17
CA VAL A 276 -17.31 2.67 12.13
C VAL A 276 -18.26 2.26 11.01
N PHE A 277 -18.21 1.00 10.60
CA PHE A 277 -19.00 0.47 9.50
C PHE A 277 -20.49 0.28 9.84
N THR A 278 -20.83 0.14 11.12
CA THR A 278 -22.22 0.02 11.58
C THR A 278 -22.90 1.38 11.79
N LYS A 279 -22.13 2.46 12.01
CA LYS A 279 -22.65 3.83 12.17
C LYS A 279 -22.92 4.49 10.82
N ARG A 280 -23.95 4.01 10.11
CA ARG A 280 -24.34 4.49 8.77
C ARG A 280 -25.32 5.66 8.75
N ARG A 281 -25.56 6.34 9.88
CA ARG A 281 -26.58 7.42 9.95
C ARG A 281 -26.16 8.68 9.18
N SER A 282 -24.87 8.98 9.10
CA SER A 282 -24.30 10.10 8.35
C SER A 282 -22.81 9.89 8.09
N LYS A 283 -22.27 10.44 6.99
CA LYS A 283 -20.84 10.43 6.66
C LYS A 283 -20.01 11.09 7.78
N THR A 284 -20.50 12.19 8.34
CA THR A 284 -19.83 12.91 9.44
C THR A 284 -19.67 12.04 10.68
N ASP A 285 -20.70 11.26 11.03
CA ASP A 285 -20.66 10.36 12.19
C ASP A 285 -19.64 9.23 12.00
N ALA A 286 -19.55 8.72 10.77
CA ALA A 286 -18.57 7.69 10.40
C ALA A 286 -17.14 8.24 10.47
N ASP A 287 -16.90 9.47 10.00
CA ASP A 287 -15.58 10.10 10.03
C ASP A 287 -15.13 10.42 11.47
N VAL A 288 -16.04 10.90 12.33
CA VAL A 288 -15.76 11.09 13.77
C VAL A 288 -15.49 9.75 14.45
N ALA A 289 -16.25 8.71 14.12
CA ALA A 289 -16.02 7.37 14.67
C ALA A 289 -14.68 6.79 14.19
N TRP A 290 -14.32 7.00 12.92
CA TRP A 290 -13.05 6.57 12.34
C TRP A 290 -11.87 7.23 13.05
N GLU A 291 -11.91 8.55 13.24
CA GLU A 291 -10.84 9.26 13.94
C GLU A 291 -10.67 8.73 15.36
N ARG A 292 -11.78 8.58 16.10
CA ARG A 292 -11.74 8.16 17.49
C ARG A 292 -11.32 6.71 17.70
N LEU A 293 -11.73 5.80 16.81
CA LEU A 293 -11.59 4.36 17.03
C LEU A 293 -10.47 3.73 16.20
N VAL A 294 -10.06 4.37 15.09
CA VAL A 294 -9.10 3.80 14.14
C VAL A 294 -7.88 4.71 13.99
N ALA A 295 -8.03 5.92 13.44
CA ALA A 295 -6.90 6.77 13.08
C ALA A 295 -6.15 7.31 14.32
N GLY A 296 -6.85 7.80 15.34
CA GLY A 296 -6.27 8.30 16.58
C GLY A 296 -5.45 7.22 17.32
N PRO A 297 -6.05 6.09 17.72
CA PRO A 297 -5.33 5.01 18.42
C PRO A 297 -4.14 4.46 17.62
N SER A 298 -4.27 4.37 16.30
CA SER A 298 -3.18 3.96 15.40
C SER A 298 -2.05 4.99 15.38
N THR A 299 -2.39 6.29 15.29
CA THR A 299 -1.44 7.40 15.37
C THR A 299 -0.68 7.35 16.69
N ASP A 300 -1.37 7.18 17.83
CA ASP A 300 -0.73 7.11 19.15
C ASP A 300 0.23 5.93 19.26
N THR A 301 -0.11 4.82 18.59
CA THR A 301 0.73 3.63 18.54
C THR A 301 1.99 3.86 17.73
N VAL A 302 1.84 4.45 16.54
CA VAL A 302 2.99 4.84 15.70
C VAL A 302 3.86 5.86 16.44
N SER A 303 3.26 6.88 17.07
CA SER A 303 3.99 7.84 17.92
C SER A 303 4.81 7.14 19.00
N ARG A 304 4.20 6.23 19.78
CA ARG A 304 4.93 5.48 20.81
C ARG A 304 6.04 4.62 20.22
N PHE A 305 5.80 3.96 19.09
CA PHE A 305 6.80 3.15 18.40
C PHE A 305 8.00 3.97 17.90
N LEU A 306 7.77 5.18 17.39
CA LEU A 306 8.82 6.09 16.96
C LEU A 306 9.56 6.75 18.15
N LEU A 307 8.87 6.93 19.27
CA LEU A 307 9.42 7.46 20.52
C LEU A 307 10.10 6.40 21.39
N ASP A 308 9.86 5.11 21.15
CA ASP A 308 10.52 3.97 21.80
C ASP A 308 11.98 3.89 21.36
N ILE A 309 12.69 4.94 21.76
CA ILE A 309 14.11 5.10 21.71
C ILE A 309 14.61 4.66 23.07
N ALA A 310 14.53 3.35 23.34
CA ALA A 310 15.51 2.72 24.18
C ALA A 310 16.90 3.03 23.57
N SER A 311 17.59 4.03 24.15
CA SER A 311 18.90 4.61 23.77
C SER A 311 18.91 5.84 22.84
N ARG A 312 18.28 6.96 23.24
CA ARG A 312 18.87 8.27 22.91
C ARG A 312 20.21 8.36 23.66
N ARG A 313 21.33 8.00 23.02
CA ARG A 313 22.61 8.59 23.43
C ARG A 313 22.49 10.10 23.17
N PRO A 314 22.84 10.97 24.13
CA PRO A 314 22.97 12.38 23.83
C PRO A 314 24.09 12.50 22.79
N PHE A 315 23.74 12.83 21.55
CA PHE A 315 24.69 13.26 20.55
C PHE A 315 25.05 14.72 20.88
N LEU A 316 25.71 14.94 22.01
CA LEU A 316 26.24 16.23 22.41
C LEU A 316 27.48 16.13 23.31
N GLU A 317 28.29 15.07 23.21
CA GLU A 317 29.62 15.04 23.87
C GLU A 317 30.77 14.45 23.02
N ALA A 318 30.49 13.99 21.79
CA ALA A 318 31.56 13.51 20.90
C ALA A 318 32.26 14.63 20.10
N SER A 319 31.73 15.85 20.12
CA SER A 319 32.33 16.98 19.38
C SER A 319 33.51 17.61 20.13
N THR A 320 33.47 17.65 21.46
CA THR A 320 34.53 18.30 22.27
C THR A 320 35.78 17.44 22.41
N ALA A 321 35.66 16.10 22.46
CA ALA A 321 36.82 15.22 22.55
C ALA A 321 37.62 15.16 21.24
N VAL A 322 36.94 15.20 20.09
CA VAL A 322 37.60 15.21 18.77
C VAL A 322 38.20 16.59 18.48
N ALA A 323 37.52 17.68 18.85
CA ALA A 323 38.09 19.03 18.75
C ALA A 323 39.32 19.22 19.67
N ALA A 324 39.26 18.74 20.92
CA ALA A 324 40.38 18.80 21.86
C ALA A 324 41.56 17.89 21.46
N ALA A 325 41.30 16.77 20.78
CA ALA A 325 42.34 15.92 20.20
C ALA A 325 42.99 16.59 18.98
N MET A 326 42.21 17.22 18.10
CA MET A 326 42.73 17.97 16.94
C MET A 326 43.57 19.18 17.36
N GLU A 327 43.19 19.95 18.39
CA GLU A 327 44.00 21.07 18.89
C GLU A 327 45.32 20.61 19.52
N ARG A 328 45.35 19.44 20.17
CA ARG A 328 46.59 18.86 20.72
C ARG A 328 47.54 18.36 19.64
N GLU A 329 47.02 17.80 18.55
CA GLU A 329 47.82 17.35 17.41
C GLU A 329 48.37 18.55 16.60
N LEU A 330 47.54 19.59 16.37
CA LEU A 330 47.96 20.82 15.69
C LEU A 330 49.03 21.60 16.47
N SER A 331 48.96 21.61 17.81
CA SER A 331 49.98 22.24 18.66
C SER A 331 51.31 21.49 18.69
N ARG A 332 51.31 20.18 18.41
CA ARG A 332 52.55 19.37 18.30
C ARG A 332 53.26 19.55 16.96
N CYS A 333 52.53 19.84 15.89
CA CYS A 333 53.10 20.07 14.56
C CYS A 333 53.69 21.48 14.35
N LEU A 334 53.49 22.41 15.30
CA LEU A 334 53.97 23.80 15.20
C LEU A 334 55.24 24.09 16.04
N VAL A 335 55.84 23.07 16.66
CA VAL A 335 57.08 23.19 17.45
C VAL A 335 58.16 22.18 17.02
N ALA A 336 58.19 21.81 15.74
CA ALA A 336 59.28 21.03 15.14
C ALA A 336 59.90 21.78 13.96
#